data_AF-A0A0D0PP97-F1
#
_entry.id   AF-A0A0D0PP97-F1
#
_cell.length_a   1.000
_cell.length_b   1.000
_cell.length_c   1.000
_cell.angle_alpha   90.00
_cell.angle_beta   90.00
_cell.angle_gamma   90.00
#
_symmetry.space_group_name_H-M   'P 1'
#
loop_
_entity.id
_entity.type
_entity.pdbx_description
1 polymer ?
#
loop_
_entity_poly.entity_id
_entity_poly.type
_entity_poly.pdbx_seq_one_letter_code
_entity_poly.pdbx_strand_id
1 'polypeptide(L)'
;MSTTATTAAPLSTADAETLVAAARAAAEAAGVAVSVTVLDAGGHLLAFRRDDRAVLISGETSTRKAYTALQLNAPTADLVELVKPDGPFHSLPTALDRPLLFIAGGLPVHRDGRPVGAVGVGGGAPEQDHAFAAAALRELAR
;
A
#
# COMPACT_ATOMS: atom_id res chain seq x y z
N MET A 1 15.52 -33.86 -4.30
CA MET A 1 15.25 -33.07 -5.52
C MET A 1 15.17 -31.63 -5.11
N SER A 2 16.19 -30.83 -5.43
CA SER A 2 16.26 -29.41 -5.05
C SER A 2 15.41 -28.61 -6.04
N THR A 3 14.21 -28.21 -5.63
CA THR A 3 13.45 -27.17 -6.34
C THR A 3 14.13 -25.85 -6.06
N THR A 4 14.96 -25.38 -6.98
CA THR A 4 15.37 -23.97 -7.02
C THR A 4 14.11 -23.14 -7.17
N ALA A 5 13.61 -22.62 -6.05
CA ALA A 5 12.54 -21.66 -6.03
C ALA A 5 13.02 -20.44 -6.82
N THR A 6 12.52 -20.25 -8.04
CA THR A 6 12.74 -19.02 -8.80
C THR A 6 12.30 -17.86 -7.93
N THR A 7 13.24 -16.97 -7.58
CA THR A 7 12.94 -15.76 -6.83
C THR A 7 12.13 -14.84 -7.76
N ALA A 8 10.93 -14.41 -7.35
CA ALA A 8 10.15 -13.45 -8.12
C ALA A 8 10.95 -12.16 -8.27
N ALA A 9 10.87 -11.53 -9.45
CA ALA A 9 11.63 -10.30 -9.71
C ALA A 9 11.21 -9.19 -8.74
N PRO A 10 12.15 -8.56 -8.00
CA PRO A 10 11.82 -7.51 -7.04
C PRO A 10 11.27 -6.27 -7.74
N LEU A 11 10.52 -5.43 -7.01
CA LEU A 11 10.14 -4.12 -7.52
C LEU A 11 11.39 -3.29 -7.82
N SER A 12 11.45 -2.75 -9.04
CA SER A 12 12.44 -1.77 -9.44
C SER A 12 12.00 -0.35 -9.07
N THR A 13 12.92 0.60 -9.14
CA THR A 13 12.57 2.03 -9.00
C THR A 13 11.65 2.50 -10.13
N ALA A 14 11.77 1.94 -11.34
CA ALA A 14 10.87 2.24 -12.45
C ALA A 14 9.44 1.74 -12.18
N ASP A 15 9.29 0.55 -11.58
CA ASP A 15 7.99 0.05 -11.14
C ASP A 15 7.38 0.97 -10.08
N ALA A 16 8.19 1.43 -9.12
CA ALA A 16 7.76 2.33 -8.06
C ALA A 16 7.29 3.69 -8.60
N GLU A 17 8.02 4.28 -9.56
CA GLU A 17 7.60 5.53 -10.22
C GLU A 17 6.31 5.33 -11.04
N THR A 18 6.13 4.16 -11.68
CA THR A 18 4.89 3.80 -12.39
C THR A 18 3.69 3.74 -11.43
N LEU A 19 3.85 3.05 -10.29
CA LEU A 19 2.82 2.95 -9.26
C LEU A 19 2.42 4.33 -8.72
N VAL A 20 3.41 5.18 -8.42
CA VAL A 20 3.19 6.54 -7.94
C VAL A 20 2.45 7.38 -8.98
N ALA A 21 2.92 7.38 -10.24
CA ALA A 21 2.31 8.15 -11.31
C ALA A 21 0.84 7.75 -11.54
N ALA A 22 0.57 6.45 -11.59
CA ALA A 22 -0.77 5.92 -11.82
C ALA A 22 -1.75 6.21 -10.67
N ALA A 23 -1.33 6.04 -9.41
CA ALA A 23 -2.17 6.39 -8.26
C ALA A 23 -2.48 7.89 -8.22
N ARG A 24 -1.47 8.74 -8.50
CA ARG A 24 -1.65 10.19 -8.56
C ARG A 24 -2.60 10.61 -9.68
N ALA A 25 -2.42 10.07 -10.88
CA ALA A 25 -3.31 10.38 -12.02
C ALA A 25 -4.77 9.99 -11.71
N ALA A 26 -4.99 8.84 -11.07
CA ALA A 26 -6.33 8.42 -10.64
C ALA A 26 -6.94 9.36 -9.59
N ALA A 27 -6.14 9.81 -8.62
CA ALA A 27 -6.58 10.76 -7.60
C ALA A 27 -6.87 12.15 -8.19
N GLU A 28 -6.00 12.66 -9.06
CA GLU A 28 -6.15 13.93 -9.77
C GLU A 28 -7.42 13.94 -10.63
N ALA A 29 -7.71 12.84 -11.35
CA ALA A 29 -8.95 12.68 -12.11
C ALA A 29 -10.22 12.72 -11.23
N ALA A 30 -10.11 12.34 -9.96
CA ALA A 30 -11.18 12.41 -8.97
C ALA A 30 -11.21 13.73 -8.18
N GLY A 31 -10.30 14.68 -8.46
CA GLY A 31 -10.18 15.93 -7.73
C GLY A 31 -9.64 15.79 -6.31
N VAL A 32 -8.97 14.68 -5.99
CA VAL A 32 -8.44 14.37 -4.64
C VAL A 32 -6.92 14.55 -4.61
N ALA A 33 -6.41 15.25 -3.60
CA ALA A 33 -4.98 15.40 -3.35
C ALA A 33 -4.50 14.32 -2.37
N VAL A 34 -3.53 13.49 -2.79
CA VAL A 34 -3.08 12.31 -2.03
C VAL A 34 -1.57 12.28 -1.82
N SER A 35 -1.15 11.49 -0.83
CA SER A 35 0.20 10.93 -0.72
C SER A 35 0.20 9.48 -1.18
N VAL A 36 1.30 9.07 -1.83
CA VAL A 36 1.52 7.71 -2.31
C VAL A 36 2.87 7.22 -1.81
N THR A 37 2.89 6.03 -1.21
CA THR A 37 4.08 5.35 -0.70
C THR A 37 4.23 3.99 -1.40
N VAL A 38 5.44 3.66 -1.85
CA VAL A 38 5.79 2.34 -2.39
C VAL A 38 6.94 1.76 -1.58
N LEU A 39 6.77 0.53 -1.10
CA LEU A 39 7.77 -0.23 -0.36
C LEU A 39 8.26 -1.45 -1.16
N ASP A 40 9.52 -1.82 -1.00
CA ASP A 40 10.06 -3.11 -1.46
C ASP A 40 9.57 -4.28 -0.58
N ALA A 41 9.96 -5.51 -0.94
CA ALA A 41 9.61 -6.71 -0.18
C ALA A 41 10.18 -6.75 1.25
N GLY A 42 11.24 -5.98 1.53
CA GLY A 42 11.84 -5.83 2.86
C GLY A 42 11.18 -4.73 3.70
N GLY A 43 10.23 -3.99 3.14
CA GLY A 43 9.56 -2.87 3.81
C GLY A 43 10.34 -1.57 3.77
N HIS A 44 11.35 -1.46 2.91
CA HIS A 44 12.10 -0.22 2.68
C HIS A 44 11.40 0.66 1.64
N LEU A 45 11.55 1.97 1.81
CA LEU A 45 10.94 2.95 0.92
C LEU A 45 11.64 2.95 -0.45
N LEU A 46 10.86 2.69 -1.51
CA LEU A 46 11.32 2.85 -2.89
C LEU A 46 10.91 4.20 -3.48
N ALA A 47 9.67 4.63 -3.21
CA ALA A 47 9.17 5.91 -3.68
C ALA A 47 8.14 6.49 -2.71
N PHE A 48 8.15 7.83 -2.61
CA PHE A 48 7.17 8.62 -1.88
C PHE A 48 6.88 9.90 -2.65
N ARG A 49 5.59 10.26 -2.76
CA ARG A 49 5.15 11.57 -3.25
C ARG A 49 3.95 12.04 -2.45
N ARG A 50 3.89 13.33 -2.16
CA ARG A 50 2.75 14.01 -1.53
C ARG A 50 2.35 15.19 -2.42
N ASP A 51 1.08 15.26 -2.81
CA ASP A 51 0.52 16.44 -3.46
C ASP A 51 0.59 17.65 -2.51
N ASP A 52 0.91 18.84 -3.05
CA ASP A 52 1.07 20.07 -2.28
C ASP A 52 -0.19 20.44 -1.47
N ARG A 53 -1.37 20.06 -1.98
CA ARG A 53 -2.68 20.31 -1.37
C ARG A 53 -3.15 19.16 -0.47
N ALA A 54 -2.40 18.05 -0.40
CA ALA A 54 -2.81 16.89 0.38
C ALA A 54 -2.83 17.23 1.88
N VAL A 55 -3.82 16.69 2.59
CA VAL A 55 -3.92 16.82 4.05
C VAL A 55 -2.65 16.30 4.72
N LEU A 56 -2.18 16.96 5.79
CA LEU A 56 -0.86 16.69 6.40
C LEU A 56 -0.68 15.21 6.79
N ILE A 57 -1.72 14.57 7.32
CA ILE A 57 -1.70 13.17 7.78
C ILE A 57 -1.58 12.15 6.63
N SER A 58 -1.80 12.55 5.38
CA SER A 58 -1.75 11.65 4.22
C SER A 58 -0.41 10.94 4.06
N GLY A 59 0.70 11.63 4.35
CA GLY A 59 2.04 11.06 4.22
C GLY A 59 2.29 9.90 5.18
N GLU A 60 1.91 10.07 6.44
CA GLU A 60 2.04 9.01 7.45
C GLU A 60 1.06 7.87 7.17
N THR A 61 -0.20 8.20 6.86
CA THR A 61 -1.23 7.18 6.63
C THR A 61 -0.95 6.33 5.39
N SER A 62 -0.54 6.91 4.25
CA SER A 62 -0.12 6.16 3.07
C SER A 62 1.04 5.19 3.39
N THR A 63 2.04 5.66 4.13
CA THR A 63 3.19 4.85 4.54
C THR A 63 2.78 3.70 5.46
N ARG A 64 1.92 3.96 6.46
CA ARG A 64 1.43 2.94 7.38
C ARG A 64 0.55 1.91 6.68
N LYS A 65 -0.32 2.34 5.77
CA LYS A 65 -1.16 1.44 4.97
C LYS A 65 -0.32 0.53 4.07
N ALA A 66 0.68 1.07 3.37
CA ALA A 66 1.62 0.27 2.56
C ALA A 66 2.33 -0.78 3.44
N TYR A 67 2.82 -0.35 4.61
CA TYR A 67 3.49 -1.25 5.53
C TYR A 67 2.57 -2.36 6.07
N THR A 68 1.36 -2.02 6.49
CA THR A 68 0.38 -3.01 6.96
C THR A 68 0.03 -4.00 5.86
N ALA A 69 -0.16 -3.52 4.63
CA ALA A 69 -0.44 -4.39 3.50
C ALA A 69 0.71 -5.36 3.21
N LEU A 70 1.96 -4.90 3.33
CA LEU A 70 3.15 -5.74 3.18
C LEU A 70 3.26 -6.79 4.29
N GLN A 71 3.18 -6.37 5.56
CA GLN A 71 3.39 -7.24 6.72
C GLN A 71 2.38 -8.39 6.79
N LEU A 72 1.15 -8.12 6.40
CA LEU A 72 0.05 -9.08 6.46
C LEU A 72 -0.24 -9.72 5.10
N ASN A 73 0.51 -9.34 4.07
CA ASN A 73 0.30 -9.71 2.68
C ASN A 73 -1.18 -9.66 2.27
N ALA A 74 -1.87 -8.57 2.63
CA ALA A 74 -3.31 -8.43 2.44
C ALA A 74 -3.71 -6.98 2.19
N PRO A 75 -4.74 -6.71 1.38
CA PRO A 75 -5.34 -5.39 1.30
C PRO A 75 -5.77 -4.90 2.70
N THR A 76 -5.37 -3.69 3.05
CA THR A 76 -5.77 -3.05 4.32
C THR A 76 -7.29 -2.94 4.50
N ALA A 77 -8.04 -2.87 3.41
CA ALA A 77 -9.51 -2.86 3.41
C ALA A 77 -10.11 -4.15 3.99
N ASP A 78 -9.48 -5.30 3.71
CA ASP A 78 -9.99 -6.62 4.10
C ASP A 78 -9.75 -6.92 5.58
N LEU A 79 -8.91 -6.12 6.24
CA LEU A 79 -8.44 -6.34 7.60
C LEU A 79 -9.19 -5.51 8.65
N VAL A 80 -10.03 -4.55 8.23
CA VAL A 80 -10.69 -3.58 9.12
C VAL A 80 -11.58 -4.28 10.15
N GLU A 81 -12.38 -5.26 9.74
CA GLU A 81 -13.28 -5.99 10.63
C GLU A 81 -12.53 -6.81 11.69
N LEU A 82 -11.34 -7.30 11.36
CA LEU A 82 -10.57 -8.17 12.24
C LEU A 82 -10.00 -7.44 13.46
N VAL A 83 -9.85 -6.11 13.39
CA VAL A 83 -9.23 -5.29 14.43
C VAL A 83 -10.22 -4.46 15.25
N LYS A 84 -11.53 -4.63 15.01
CA LYS A 84 -12.59 -4.06 15.86
C LYS A 84 -12.50 -4.60 17.29
N PRO A 85 -13.13 -3.94 18.29
CA PRO A 85 -13.09 -4.38 19.70
C PRO A 85 -13.37 -5.87 19.94
N ASP A 86 -14.32 -6.45 19.19
CA ASP A 86 -14.69 -7.86 19.29
C ASP A 86 -13.97 -8.76 18.26
N GLY A 87 -13.06 -8.18 17.47
CA GLY A 87 -12.33 -8.85 16.42
C GLY A 87 -11.13 -9.65 16.94
N PRO A 88 -10.74 -10.74 16.25
CA PRO A 88 -9.65 -11.62 16.68
C PRO A 88 -8.28 -10.93 16.78
N PHE A 89 -8.10 -9.78 16.12
CA PHE A 89 -6.87 -9.00 16.09
C PHE A 89 -7.05 -7.59 16.68
N HIS A 90 -7.98 -7.40 17.62
CA HIS A 90 -8.27 -6.09 18.23
C HIS A 90 -7.02 -5.32 18.69
N SER A 91 -6.05 -5.99 19.32
CA SER A 91 -4.84 -5.37 19.86
C SER A 91 -3.74 -5.12 18.81
N LEU A 92 -3.86 -5.71 17.62
CA LEU A 92 -2.82 -5.69 16.59
C LEU A 92 -2.42 -4.29 16.09
N PRO A 93 -3.33 -3.29 15.96
CA PRO A 93 -2.96 -1.92 15.56
C PRO A 93 -1.81 -1.31 16.37
N THR A 94 -1.71 -1.65 17.65
CA THR A 94 -0.72 -1.09 18.59
C THR A 94 0.22 -2.14 19.18
N ALA A 95 0.17 -3.39 18.74
CA ALA A 95 0.95 -4.48 19.33
C ALA A 95 2.44 -4.48 18.95
N LEU A 96 2.86 -3.64 17.99
CA LEU A 96 4.22 -3.59 17.44
C LEU A 96 4.85 -2.21 17.68
N ASP A 97 6.18 -2.16 17.79
CA ASP A 97 6.97 -0.91 17.91
C ASP A 97 6.67 0.09 16.80
N ARG A 98 6.35 -0.43 15.61
CA ARG A 98 5.87 0.31 14.46
C ARG A 98 4.38 -0.02 14.28
N PRO A 99 3.46 0.83 14.82
CA PRO A 99 2.02 0.59 14.72
C PRO A 99 1.56 0.36 13.28
N LEU A 100 0.55 -0.49 13.15
CA LEU A 100 -0.10 -0.83 11.88
C LEU A 100 -1.35 0.04 11.71
N LEU A 101 -1.72 0.33 10.46
CA LEU A 101 -2.91 1.12 10.15
C LEU A 101 -3.89 0.33 9.29
N PHE A 102 -5.04 0.04 9.88
CA PHE A 102 -6.13 -0.73 9.30
C PHE A 102 -7.18 0.21 8.72
N ILE A 103 -6.79 0.93 7.67
CA ILE A 103 -7.67 1.81 6.90
C ILE A 103 -7.41 1.50 5.42
N ALA A 104 -8.47 1.34 4.62
CA ALA A 104 -8.35 1.03 3.21
C ALA A 104 -7.45 2.04 2.46
N GLY A 105 -6.63 1.52 1.54
CA GLY A 105 -5.67 2.31 0.73
C GLY A 105 -4.28 1.68 0.60
N GLY A 106 -3.97 0.65 1.38
CA GLY A 106 -2.75 -0.16 1.23
C GLY A 106 -3.02 -1.48 0.53
N LEU A 107 -2.21 -1.83 -0.47
CA LEU A 107 -2.28 -3.07 -1.25
C LEU A 107 -0.89 -3.72 -1.41
N PRO A 108 -0.77 -5.05 -1.23
CA PRO A 108 0.46 -5.77 -1.55
C PRO A 108 0.65 -5.87 -3.07
N VAL A 109 1.88 -5.71 -3.54
CA VAL A 109 2.25 -5.92 -4.94
C VAL A 109 2.77 -7.35 -5.09
N HIS A 110 2.20 -8.10 -6.01
CA HIS A 110 2.56 -9.49 -6.25
C HIS A 110 3.18 -9.69 -7.63
N ARG A 111 4.16 -10.60 -7.71
CA ARG A 111 4.67 -11.20 -8.96
C ARG A 111 4.78 -12.70 -8.76
N ASP A 112 4.30 -13.47 -9.73
CA ASP A 112 4.30 -14.95 -9.68
C ASP A 112 3.72 -15.51 -8.37
N GLY A 113 2.65 -14.88 -7.86
CA GLY A 113 1.98 -15.27 -6.61
C GLY A 113 2.76 -14.95 -5.33
N ARG A 114 3.87 -14.19 -5.40
CA ARG A 114 4.67 -13.78 -4.24
C ARG A 114 4.61 -12.28 -4.01
N PRO A 115 4.52 -11.81 -2.75
CA PRO A 115 4.65 -10.39 -2.45
C PRO A 115 6.07 -9.91 -2.77
N VAL A 116 6.17 -8.85 -3.58
CA VAL A 116 7.43 -8.19 -3.95
C VAL A 116 7.52 -6.75 -3.45
N GLY A 117 6.49 -6.30 -2.73
CA GLY A 117 6.41 -4.97 -2.13
C GLY A 117 4.96 -4.58 -1.82
N ALA A 118 4.72 -3.30 -1.61
CA ALA A 118 3.38 -2.78 -1.37
C ALA A 118 3.25 -1.32 -1.81
N VAL A 119 2.02 -0.91 -2.13
CA VAL A 119 1.64 0.49 -2.38
C VAL A 119 0.63 0.93 -1.33
N GLY A 120 0.72 2.18 -0.89
CA GLY A 120 -0.25 2.80 0.02
C GLY A 120 -0.62 4.19 -0.44
N VAL A 121 -1.92 4.50 -0.39
CA VAL A 121 -2.48 5.81 -0.73
C VAL A 121 -3.20 6.39 0.48
N GLY A 122 -3.03 7.68 0.69
CA GLY A 122 -3.65 8.43 1.77
C GLY A 122 -4.06 9.82 1.31
N GLY A 123 -5.24 10.30 1.72
CA GLY A 123 -5.66 11.68 1.52
C GLY A 123 -7.12 11.84 1.09
N GLY A 124 -7.69 10.81 0.45
CA GLY A 124 -9.12 10.72 0.17
C GLY A 124 -9.89 9.99 1.27
N ALA A 125 -11.16 9.68 0.99
CA ALA A 125 -11.90 8.67 1.75
C ALA A 125 -11.25 7.29 1.59
N PRO A 126 -11.36 6.37 2.57
CA PRO A 126 -10.70 5.07 2.53
C PRO A 126 -10.95 4.28 1.23
N GLU A 127 -12.17 4.31 0.72
CA GLU A 127 -12.56 3.62 -0.52
C GLU A 127 -11.93 4.25 -1.76
N GLN A 128 -11.77 5.58 -1.76
CA GLN A 128 -11.07 6.31 -2.82
C GLN A 128 -9.58 5.95 -2.82
N ASP A 129 -8.94 6.00 -1.64
CA ASP A 129 -7.53 5.62 -1.49
C ASP A 129 -7.29 4.18 -1.98
N HIS A 130 -8.18 3.24 -1.64
CA HIS A 130 -8.13 1.87 -2.15
C HIS A 130 -8.28 1.80 -3.67
N ALA A 131 -9.24 2.53 -4.24
CA ALA A 131 -9.46 2.56 -5.68
C ALA A 131 -8.24 3.12 -6.45
N PHE A 132 -7.58 4.15 -5.92
CA PHE A 132 -6.37 4.73 -6.50
C PHE A 132 -5.17 3.76 -6.42
N ALA A 133 -4.98 3.10 -5.27
CA ALA A 133 -3.96 2.05 -5.14
C ALA A 133 -4.23 0.89 -6.12
N ALA A 134 -5.49 0.47 -6.28
CA ALA A 134 -5.86 -0.59 -7.21
C ALA A 134 -5.67 -0.17 -8.67
N ALA A 135 -5.89 1.10 -9.01
CA ALA A 135 -5.58 1.64 -10.33
C ALA A 135 -4.09 1.58 -10.63
N ALA A 136 -3.23 1.90 -9.65
CA ALA A 136 -1.80 1.76 -9.79
C ALA A 136 -1.34 0.33 -10.04
N LEU A 137 -1.88 -0.65 -9.30
CA LEU A 137 -1.56 -2.07 -9.53
C LEU A 137 -1.98 -2.54 -10.92
N ARG A 138 -3.14 -2.10 -11.42
CA ARG A 138 -3.59 -2.42 -12.78
C ARG A 138 -2.67 -1.86 -13.84
N GLU A 139 -2.10 -0.67 -13.63
CA GLU A 139 -1.16 -0.06 -14.56
C GLU A 139 0.18 -0.81 -14.57
N LEU A 140 0.71 -1.17 -13.40
CA LEU A 140 1.96 -1.91 -13.29
C LEU A 140 1.90 -3.31 -13.96
N ALA A 141 0.70 -3.89 -14.05
CA ALA A 141 0.49 -5.20 -14.66
C ALA A 141 0.34 -5.19 -16.19
N ARG A 142 0.41 -4.02 -16.83
CA ARG A 142 0.37 -3.87 -18.31
C ARG A 142 1.75 -4.09 -18.92
#